data_AF-A0A1G8S4H7-F1
#
_entry.id   AF-A0A1G8S4H7-F1
#
_cell.length_a   1.000
_cell.length_b   1.000
_cell.length_c   1.000
_cell.angle_alpha   90.00
_cell.angle_beta   90.00
_cell.angle_gamma   90.00
#
_symmetry.space_group_name_H-M   'P 1'
#
loop_
_entity.id
_entity.type
_entity.pdbx_description
1 polymer ?
#
loop_
_entity_poly.entity_id
_entity_poly.type
_entity_poly.pdbx_seq_one_letter_code
_entity_poly.pdbx_strand_id
1 'polypeptide(L)'
;MTVWHTVHCADPAVTEWMLTGTHNGPLMLPGGGVLDGTGRPVAVRGTSTCSVGNDKIITHRIYYDQLELYSQLGGELVFDDRSSPAGEGRPAPGD
;
A
#
# COMPACT_ATOMS: atom_id res chain seq x y z
N MET A 1 18.71 12.60 -5.02
CA MET A 1 18.44 11.20 -4.64
C MET A 1 19.20 10.91 -3.36
N THR A 2 18.51 10.46 -2.31
CA THR A 2 19.15 10.03 -1.07
C THR A 2 19.19 8.51 -1.07
N VAL A 3 20.39 7.91 -0.99
CA VAL A 3 20.54 6.45 -0.91
C VAL A 3 20.21 6.03 0.53
N TRP A 4 19.12 5.27 0.70
CA TRP A 4 18.70 4.80 2.02
C TRP A 4 19.37 3.48 2.43
N HIS A 5 19.63 2.60 1.46
CA HIS A 5 20.21 1.29 1.70
C HIS A 5 20.91 0.77 0.44
N THR A 6 22.12 0.23 0.60
CA THR A 6 22.85 -0.49 -0.44
C THR A 6 23.01 -1.93 0.01
N VAL A 7 22.50 -2.88 -0.78
CA VAL A 7 22.71 -4.31 -0.54
C VAL A 7 23.92 -4.77 -1.35
N HIS A 8 24.89 -5.35 -0.66
CA HIS A 8 26.03 -6.01 -1.29
C HIS A 8 25.84 -7.53 -1.14
N CYS A 9 25.29 -8.19 -2.16
CA CYS A 9 25.22 -9.65 -2.18
C CYS A 9 25.34 -10.19 -3.61
N ALA A 10 25.52 -11.49 -3.73
CA ALA A 10 25.44 -12.19 -5.01
C ALA A 10 23.98 -12.18 -5.53
N ASP A 11 23.85 -12.15 -6.84
CA ASP A 11 22.61 -11.98 -7.60
C ASP A 11 21.58 -13.12 -7.37
N PRO A 12 20.27 -12.85 -7.16
CA PRO A 12 19.66 -11.52 -7.05
C PRO A 12 19.53 -11.03 -5.61
N ALA A 13 20.07 -9.85 -5.36
CA ALA A 13 19.84 -9.06 -4.15
C ALA A 13 18.38 -8.59 -4.00
N VAL A 14 17.65 -8.61 -5.12
CA VAL A 14 16.31 -8.04 -5.28
C VAL A 14 15.42 -9.07 -5.97
N THR A 15 14.28 -9.38 -5.37
CA THR A 15 13.27 -10.27 -5.97
C THR A 15 12.01 -9.48 -6.25
N GLU A 16 11.53 -9.49 -7.49
CA GLU A 16 10.17 -9.05 -7.82
C GLU A 16 9.20 -10.23 -7.69
N TRP A 17 8.01 -9.97 -7.15
CA TRP A 17 7.04 -11.01 -6.85
C TRP A 17 5.59 -10.54 -6.96
N MET A 18 4.69 -11.51 -7.09
CA MET A 18 3.25 -11.35 -6.99
C MET A 18 2.76 -12.20 -5.81
N LEU A 19 2.09 -11.58 -4.85
CA LEU A 19 1.43 -12.27 -3.74
C LEU A 19 -0.06 -12.39 -4.04
N THR A 20 -0.59 -13.60 -3.95
CA THR A 20 -2.03 -13.86 -4.08
C THR A 20 -2.60 -14.44 -2.80
N GLY A 21 -3.84 -14.11 -2.44
CA GLY A 21 -4.50 -14.68 -1.27
C GLY A 21 -5.94 -14.22 -1.08
N THR A 22 -6.51 -14.51 0.08
CA THR A 22 -7.84 -14.05 0.49
C THR A 22 -7.71 -13.27 1.81
N HIS A 23 -8.30 -12.07 1.87
CA HIS A 23 -8.25 -11.22 3.05
C HIS A 23 -9.23 -11.72 4.13
N ASN A 24 -8.76 -12.66 4.96
CA ASN A 24 -9.56 -13.35 5.98
C ASN A 24 -9.36 -12.80 7.41
N GLY A 25 -8.31 -12.04 7.65
CA GLY A 25 -7.96 -11.50 8.97
C GLY A 25 -7.91 -9.97 8.95
N PRO A 26 -7.75 -9.33 10.12
CA PRO A 26 -7.68 -7.88 10.21
C PRO A 26 -6.42 -7.32 9.54
N LEU A 27 -6.56 -6.19 8.84
CA LEU A 27 -5.48 -5.43 8.22
C LEU A 27 -5.44 -4.00 8.78
N MET A 28 -4.26 -3.56 9.23
CA MET A 28 -4.07 -2.16 9.64
C MET A 28 -4.04 -1.23 8.43
N LEU A 29 -4.83 -0.16 8.51
CA LEU A 29 -4.90 0.90 7.52
C LEU A 29 -3.94 2.05 7.86
N PRO A 30 -3.55 2.87 6.87
CA PRO A 30 -2.89 4.14 7.14
C PRO A 30 -3.73 4.99 8.10
N GLY A 31 -3.09 5.64 9.07
CA GLY A 31 -3.78 6.39 10.12
C GLY A 31 -4.23 5.57 11.33
N GLY A 32 -3.96 4.26 11.35
CA GLY A 32 -4.13 3.41 12.56
C GLY A 32 -5.49 2.72 12.67
N GLY A 33 -6.38 2.89 11.69
CA GLY A 33 -7.62 2.11 11.61
C GLY A 33 -7.36 0.63 11.33
N VAL A 34 -8.36 -0.22 11.56
CA VAL A 34 -8.31 -1.64 11.25
C VAL A 34 -9.48 -1.99 10.32
N LEU A 35 -9.17 -2.67 9.22
CA LEU A 35 -10.15 -3.27 8.32
C LEU A 35 -10.28 -4.75 8.64
N ASP A 36 -11.47 -5.19 9.01
CA ASP A 36 -11.74 -6.61 9.25
C ASP A 36 -11.66 -7.44 7.96
N GLY A 37 -11.55 -8.76 8.12
CA GLY A 37 -11.45 -9.70 7.01
C GLY A 37 -12.63 -9.59 6.03
N THR A 38 -12.36 -9.05 4.84
CA THR A 38 -13.39 -8.81 3.81
C THR A 38 -13.81 -10.07 3.04
N GLY A 39 -13.04 -11.17 3.13
CA GLY A 39 -13.23 -12.38 2.33
C GLY A 39 -12.88 -12.22 0.84
N ARG A 40 -12.37 -11.06 0.41
CA ARG A 40 -12.03 -10.79 -0.99
C ARG A 40 -10.70 -11.44 -1.39
N PRO A 41 -10.60 -11.96 -2.63
CA PRO A 41 -9.30 -12.34 -3.18
C PRO A 41 -8.45 -11.09 -3.44
N VAL A 42 -7.13 -11.24 -3.33
CA VAL A 42 -6.15 -10.20 -3.63
C VAL A 42 -5.02 -10.75 -4.49
N ALA A 43 -4.46 -9.90 -5.35
CA ALA A 43 -3.20 -10.09 -6.05
C ALA A 43 -2.38 -8.80 -5.97
N VAL A 44 -1.19 -8.85 -5.38
CA VAL A 44 -0.39 -7.65 -5.07
C VAL A 44 1.03 -7.82 -5.57
N ARG A 45 1.51 -6.83 -6.32
CA ARG A 45 2.89 -6.77 -6.80
C ARG A 45 3.80 -6.17 -5.74
N GLY A 46 5.03 -6.66 -5.69
CA GLY A 46 6.05 -6.08 -4.85
C GLY A 46 7.46 -6.49 -5.24
N THR A 47 8.40 -5.92 -4.50
CA THR A 47 9.80 -6.25 -4.56
C THR A 47 10.33 -6.42 -3.15
N SER A 48 11.28 -7.32 -2.98
CA SER A 48 12.00 -7.47 -1.73
C SER A 48 13.50 -7.42 -1.93
N THR A 49 14.18 -6.90 -0.91
CA THR A 49 15.64 -6.92 -0.83
C THR A 49 16.05 -7.61 0.45
N CYS A 50 16.99 -8.54 0.38
CA CYS A 50 17.53 -9.21 1.55
C CYS A 50 19.05 -9.00 1.65
N SER A 51 19.55 -8.88 2.87
CA SER A 51 20.99 -8.99 3.15
C SER A 51 21.23 -10.30 3.87
N VAL A 52 22.27 -11.02 3.48
CA VAL A 52 22.64 -12.34 4.03
C VAL A 52 24.03 -12.25 4.66
N GLY A 53 24.19 -12.84 5.84
CA GLY A 53 25.47 -12.99 6.51
C GLY A 53 25.50 -14.29 7.31
N ASN A 54 26.62 -15.02 7.27
CA ASN A 54 26.75 -16.37 7.85
C ASN A 54 25.61 -17.31 7.38
N ASP A 55 25.34 -17.31 6.07
CA ASP A 55 24.30 -18.10 5.40
C ASP A 55 22.87 -17.90 5.94
N LYS A 56 22.60 -16.77 6.59
CA LYS A 56 21.30 -16.41 7.14
C LYS A 56 20.86 -15.03 6.68
N ILE A 57 19.55 -14.87 6.46
CA ILE A 57 18.95 -13.56 6.22
C ILE A 57 19.07 -12.74 7.50
N ILE A 58 19.80 -11.62 7.42
CA ILE A 58 19.97 -10.68 8.53
C ILE A 58 19.00 -9.49 8.43
N THR A 59 18.62 -9.12 7.21
CA THR A 59 17.57 -8.12 6.98
C THR A 59 16.74 -8.49 5.77
N HIS A 60 15.45 -8.20 5.81
CA HIS A 60 14.52 -8.35 4.70
C HIS A 60 13.61 -7.13 4.66
N ARG A 61 13.55 -6.47 3.50
CA ARG A 61 12.67 -5.32 3.25
C ARG A 61 11.75 -5.67 2.10
N ILE A 62 10.49 -5.30 2.25
CA ILE A 62 9.44 -5.50 1.27
C ILE A 62 8.86 -4.13 0.93
N TYR A 63 8.83 -3.84 -0.37
CA TYR A 63 8.07 -2.74 -0.95
C TYR A 63 7.00 -3.34 -1.84
N TYR A 64 5.77 -2.87 -1.74
CA TYR A 64 4.66 -3.43 -2.49
C TYR A 64 3.63 -2.35 -2.80
N ASP A 65 2.78 -2.62 -3.78
CA ASP A 65 1.75 -1.69 -4.21
C ASP A 65 0.59 -1.70 -3.19
N GLN A 66 0.73 -0.86 -2.17
CA GLN A 66 -0.28 -0.70 -1.13
C GLN A 66 -1.59 -0.12 -1.68
N LEU A 67 -1.53 0.75 -2.69
CA LEU A 67 -2.72 1.32 -3.30
C LEU A 67 -3.50 0.23 -4.05
N GLU A 68 -2.81 -0.63 -4.82
CA GLU A 68 -3.39 -1.80 -5.47
C GLU A 68 -4.08 -2.72 -4.44
N LEU A 69 -3.42 -3.01 -3.32
CA LEU A 69 -4.02 -3.81 -2.24
C LEU A 69 -5.31 -3.15 -1.70
N TYR A 70 -5.23 -1.88 -1.28
CA TYR A 70 -6.39 -1.21 -0.67
C TYR A 70 -7.56 -1.08 -1.65
N SER A 71 -7.30 -0.83 -2.93
CA SER A 71 -8.36 -0.77 -3.96
C SER A 71 -9.13 -2.09 -4.09
N GLN A 72 -8.44 -3.24 -4.04
CA GLN A 72 -9.07 -4.56 -4.08
C GLN A 72 -9.91 -4.83 -2.83
N LEU A 73 -9.48 -4.30 -1.69
CA LEU A 73 -10.20 -4.39 -0.42
C LEU A 73 -11.39 -3.41 -0.31
N GLY A 74 -11.61 -2.58 -1.33
CA GLY A 74 -12.74 -1.64 -1.39
C GLY A 74 -12.41 -0.23 -0.91
N GLY A 75 -11.13 0.10 -0.71
CA GLY A 75 -10.69 1.46 -0.47
C GLY A 75 -10.70 2.31 -1.75
N GLU A 76 -10.95 3.60 -1.59
CA GLU A 76 -10.91 4.58 -2.68
C GLU A 76 -9.88 5.66 -2.35
N LEU A 77 -9.08 6.04 -3.35
CA LEU A 77 -8.14 7.15 -3.22
C LEU A 77 -8.86 8.46 -3.52
N VAL A 78 -9.06 9.27 -2.48
CA VAL A 78 -9.67 10.60 -2.62
C VAL A 78 -8.57 11.66 -2.63
N PHE A 79 -8.54 12.47 -3.69
CA PHE A 79 -7.72 13.68 -3.75
C PHE A 79 -8.55 14.85 -3.24
N ASP A 80 -8.00 15.62 -2.30
CA ASP A 80 -8.63 16.86 -1.86
C ASP A 80 -8.49 17.92 -2.96
N ASP A 81 -9.57 18.16 -3.70
CA ASP A 81 -9.62 19.23 -4.70
C ASP A 81 -9.88 20.58 -4.01
N ARG A 82 -8.83 21.13 -3.40
CA ARG A 82 -8.86 22.49 -2.83
C ARG A 82 -8.95 23.60 -3.88
N SER A 83 -9.48 23.33 -5.09
CA SER A 83 -9.79 24.34 -6.10
C SER A 83 -11.28 24.68 -6.23
N SER A 84 -12.18 24.08 -5.45
CA SER A 84 -13.58 24.54 -5.42
C SER A 84 -13.64 25.91 -4.70
N PRO A 85 -14.02 27.01 -5.39
CA PRO A 85 -14.14 28.30 -4.73
C PRO A 85 -15.25 28.21 -3.67
N ALA A 86 -14.95 28.73 -2.49
CA ALA A 86 -15.92 28.84 -1.41
C ALA A 86 -17.16 29.62 -1.86
N GLY A 87 -18.32 28.96 -1.75
CA GLY A 87 -19.61 29.59 -1.50
C GLY A 87 -20.28 30.28 -2.68
N GLU A 88 -21.29 29.61 -3.24
CA GLU A 88 -22.49 30.34 -3.64
C GLU A 88 -23.70 29.55 -3.12
N GLY A 89 -24.44 30.19 -2.21
CA GLY A 89 -25.55 29.59 -1.48
C GLY A 89 -26.63 29.10 -2.45
N ARG A 90 -27.12 27.89 -2.22
CA ARG A 90 -28.33 27.40 -2.88
C ARG A 90 -29.49 28.34 -2.52
N PRO A 91 -30.15 29.03 -3.48
CA PRO A 91 -31.29 29.86 -3.14
C PRO A 91 -32.42 28.97 -2.61
N ALA A 92 -33.13 29.47 -1.59
CA ALA A 92 -34.33 28.83 -1.10
C ALA A 92 -35.40 28.81 -2.20
N PRO A 93 -36.23 27.76 -2.31
CA PRO A 93 -37.31 27.75 -3.27
C PRO A 93 -38.39 28.76 -2.84
N GLY A 94 -38.56 29.78 -3.69
CA GLY A 94 -39.67 30.73 -3.90
C GLY A 94 -40.76 30.96 -2.84
N ASP A 95 -41.05 32.26 -2.62
CA ASP A 95 -42.36 32.81 -2.23
C ASP A 95 -43.48 32.39 -3.21
#